data_AF-A0A316WBQ3-F1
#
_entry.id   AF-A0A316WBQ3-F1
#
_cell.length_a   1.000
_cell.length_b   1.000
_cell.length_c   1.000
_cell.angle_alpha   90.00
_cell.angle_beta   90.00
_cell.angle_gamma   90.00
#
_symmetry.space_group_name_H-M   'P 1'
#
loop_
_entity.id
_entity.type
_entity.pdbx_description
1 polymer ?
#
loop_
_entity_poly.entity_id
_entity_poly.type
_entity_poly.pdbx_seq_one_letter_code
_entity_poly.pdbx_strand_id
1 'polypeptide(L)'
;MKKILIPIGLLLITQSVQAQLTPTENYIQSRTYLEEKTQSDANAKQVETVQYFDGLGRPKQIVNVKASPLGRDVVTQIVYDDFGRQVLDYLPVPQGGTSNGAIVTDPLSNATQPNIYGSEKIYSEKKLESSPLGRIQQQIQVGTDWANKPVKFQYEANTTGEVKKFTTITTWPDGASLSELKPATDPDSENGFYKSGQLYKNVVTDEDDNKTIEFKNGKGQTILVRKVLSATENADTYYVYNEYDQLAFVIPPLASASGSLDPSTLDRLCYQYRYDGKNRLVEKKLPGKGKEYMVYDKQDRLILAQDDNLKAQNKWIITKYDRLGRVAYTGFLSTGGERAGRQNEINNITIAEERSSTGFTRNGMTIYYTDVYFVGEIPT
;
A
#
# COMPACT_ATOMS: atom_id res chain seq x y z
N MET A 1 -1.59 74.57 -47.54
CA MET A 1 -1.42 73.10 -47.41
C MET A 1 -0.76 72.83 -46.07
N LYS A 2 -1.52 72.27 -45.11
CA LYS A 2 -1.12 72.08 -43.71
C LYS A 2 -0.26 70.83 -43.58
N LYS A 3 0.95 70.97 -43.03
CA LYS A 3 1.88 69.86 -42.75
C LYS A 3 1.48 69.21 -41.42
N ILE A 4 1.09 67.94 -41.47
CA ILE A 4 0.78 67.12 -40.29
C ILE A 4 2.05 66.35 -39.94
N LEU A 5 2.61 66.63 -38.76
CA LEU A 5 3.71 65.89 -38.14
C LEU A 5 3.12 64.91 -37.14
N ILE A 6 3.33 63.61 -37.35
CA ILE A 6 2.94 62.55 -36.41
C ILE A 6 4.21 62.13 -35.64
N PRO A 7 4.30 62.32 -34.31
CA PRO A 7 5.40 61.77 -33.53
C PRO A 7 5.09 60.33 -33.17
N ILE A 8 5.88 59.39 -33.69
CA ILE A 8 5.89 57.99 -33.25
C ILE A 8 6.78 57.93 -32.00
N GLY A 9 6.15 57.97 -30.82
CA GLY A 9 6.80 57.69 -29.54
C GLY A 9 6.84 56.20 -29.27
N LEU A 10 8.04 55.60 -29.33
CA LEU A 10 8.30 54.20 -28.99
C LEU A 10 8.23 54.05 -27.45
N LEU A 11 7.13 53.51 -26.93
CA LEU A 11 6.94 53.22 -25.51
C LEU A 11 7.60 51.86 -25.18
N LEU A 12 8.89 51.90 -24.80
CA LEU A 12 9.59 50.75 -24.20
C LEU A 12 9.13 50.59 -22.74
N ILE A 13 8.07 49.79 -22.53
CA ILE A 13 7.72 49.30 -21.19
C ILE A 13 8.57 48.06 -20.94
N THR A 14 9.74 48.23 -20.30
CA THR A 14 10.45 47.12 -19.66
C THR A 14 9.68 46.70 -18.42
N GLN A 15 8.71 45.79 -18.56
CA GLN A 15 8.16 45.08 -17.41
C GLN A 15 9.19 44.04 -16.99
N SER A 16 9.97 44.34 -15.95
CA SER A 16 10.72 43.34 -15.21
C SER A 16 9.73 42.46 -14.45
N VAL A 17 9.34 41.35 -15.06
CA VAL A 17 8.59 40.29 -14.39
C VAL A 17 9.54 39.62 -13.39
N GLN A 18 9.54 40.08 -12.15
CA GLN A 18 10.23 39.43 -11.03
C GLN A 18 9.32 38.31 -10.50
N ALA A 19 9.26 37.18 -11.23
CA ALA A 19 8.51 35.99 -10.83
C ALA A 19 9.39 34.90 -10.18
N GLN A 20 10.69 35.15 -10.03
CA GLN A 20 11.65 34.15 -9.53
C GLN A 20 12.06 34.46 -8.10
N LEU A 21 11.87 33.50 -7.19
CA LEU A 21 12.37 33.53 -5.81
C LEU A 21 13.91 33.64 -5.77
N THR A 22 14.57 33.04 -6.76
CA THR A 22 16.01 33.19 -7.00
C THR A 22 16.27 33.29 -8.51
N PRO A 23 17.10 34.23 -8.98
CA PRO A 23 17.32 34.47 -10.41
C PRO A 23 18.21 33.43 -11.10
N THR A 24 18.78 32.49 -10.33
CA THR A 24 19.82 31.56 -10.81
C THR A 24 19.43 30.09 -10.73
N GLU A 25 18.26 29.76 -10.18
CA GLU A 25 17.89 28.37 -9.89
C GLU A 25 16.53 28.00 -10.46
N ASN A 26 16.42 26.77 -10.93
CA ASN A 26 15.14 26.19 -11.32
C ASN A 26 14.41 25.69 -10.07
N TYR A 27 13.13 26.04 -9.93
CA TYR A 27 12.31 25.60 -8.80
C TYR A 27 10.84 25.40 -9.16
N ILE A 28 10.14 24.61 -8.34
CA ILE A 28 8.68 24.52 -8.30
C ILE A 28 8.23 25.03 -6.93
N GLN A 29 7.30 25.98 -6.93
CA GLN A 29 6.69 26.52 -5.73
C GLN A 29 5.24 26.04 -5.64
N SER A 30 4.89 25.44 -4.50
CA SER A 30 3.55 24.97 -4.20
C SER A 30 3.00 25.71 -2.98
N ARG A 31 1.74 26.14 -3.07
CA ARG A 31 1.00 26.83 -2.01
C ARG A 31 -0.32 26.15 -1.80
N THR A 32 -0.58 25.75 -0.55
CA THR A 32 -1.86 25.21 -0.12
C THR A 32 -2.50 26.19 0.86
N TYR A 33 -3.58 26.83 0.42
CA TYR A 33 -4.34 27.76 1.26
C TYR A 33 -5.12 27.00 2.34
N LEU A 34 -5.04 27.49 3.57
CA LEU A 34 -5.79 26.99 4.74
C LEU A 34 -7.05 27.81 5.01
N GLU A 35 -7.41 28.67 4.05
CA GLU A 35 -8.59 29.51 4.02
C GLU A 35 -9.13 29.55 2.59
N GLU A 36 -10.40 29.85 2.41
CA GLU A 36 -11.01 29.93 1.09
C GLU A 36 -10.40 31.07 0.29
N LYS A 37 -9.82 30.74 -0.88
CA LYS A 37 -9.27 31.73 -1.81
C LYS A 37 -9.68 31.40 -3.23
N THR A 38 -10.10 32.44 -3.95
CA THR A 38 -10.44 32.38 -5.37
C THR A 38 -9.29 32.84 -6.27
N GLN A 39 -8.26 33.45 -5.69
CA GLN A 39 -7.06 33.96 -6.37
C GLN A 39 -5.82 33.78 -5.48
N SER A 40 -4.64 33.75 -6.10
CA SER A 40 -3.37 33.67 -5.36
C SER A 40 -3.16 34.90 -4.48
N ASP A 41 -2.90 34.68 -3.20
CA ASP A 41 -2.58 35.70 -2.21
C ASP A 41 -1.39 35.22 -1.36
N ALA A 42 -0.35 36.03 -1.24
CA ALA A 42 0.85 35.68 -0.48
C ALA A 42 0.68 35.85 1.04
N ASN A 43 -0.34 36.61 1.48
CA ASN A 43 -0.57 36.94 2.89
C ASN A 43 -1.63 36.05 3.55
N ALA A 44 -2.31 35.23 2.74
CA ALA A 44 -3.29 34.26 3.20
C ALA A 44 -2.65 33.24 4.14
N LYS A 45 -3.45 32.68 5.05
CA LYS A 45 -2.99 31.53 5.82
C LYS A 45 -2.73 30.36 4.86
N GLN A 46 -1.47 29.94 4.73
CA GLN A 46 -1.06 28.94 3.76
C GLN A 46 0.11 28.09 4.26
N VAL A 47 0.28 26.93 3.63
CA VAL A 47 1.49 26.12 3.68
C VAL A 47 2.20 26.29 2.34
N GLU A 48 3.49 26.62 2.38
CA GLU A 48 4.28 26.91 1.20
C GLU A 48 5.54 26.03 1.15
N THR A 49 5.81 25.47 -0.01
CA THR A 49 6.98 24.63 -0.26
C THR A 49 7.64 25.02 -1.58
N VAL A 50 8.96 25.17 -1.56
CA VAL A 50 9.78 25.47 -2.74
C VAL A 50 10.77 24.33 -2.94
N GLN A 51 10.72 23.67 -4.09
CA GLN A 51 11.62 22.58 -4.45
C GLN A 51 12.57 23.06 -5.54
N TYR A 52 13.87 23.03 -5.25
CA TYR A 52 14.92 23.41 -6.17
C TYR A 52 15.47 22.19 -6.90
N PHE A 53 15.89 22.40 -8.15
CA PHE A 53 16.41 21.36 -9.03
C PHE A 53 17.85 21.63 -9.45
N ASP A 54 18.59 20.57 -9.74
CA ASP A 54 19.90 20.66 -10.38
C ASP A 54 19.78 20.81 -11.92
N GLY A 55 20.92 20.91 -12.61
CA GLY A 55 20.96 21.06 -14.07
C GLY A 55 20.41 19.86 -14.86
N LEU A 56 20.17 18.72 -14.21
CA LEU A 56 19.56 17.53 -14.80
C LEU A 56 18.06 17.41 -14.44
N GLY A 57 17.50 18.41 -13.75
CA GLY A 57 16.10 18.41 -13.33
C GLY A 57 15.82 17.51 -12.13
N ARG A 58 16.85 17.11 -11.36
CA ARG A 58 16.67 16.32 -10.13
C ARG A 58 16.52 17.25 -8.93
N PRO A 59 15.61 16.97 -7.98
CA PRO A 59 15.49 17.76 -6.76
C PRO A 59 16.78 17.80 -5.95
N LYS A 60 17.28 18.99 -5.61
CA LYS A 60 18.50 19.16 -4.78
C LYS A 60 18.22 19.73 -3.39
N GLN A 61 17.10 20.42 -3.23
CA GLN A 61 16.70 21.01 -1.95
C GLN A 61 15.19 21.25 -1.91
N ILE A 62 14.58 21.01 -0.75
CA ILE A 62 13.19 21.37 -0.46
C ILE A 62 13.20 22.37 0.68
N VAL A 63 12.50 23.49 0.50
CA VAL A 63 12.35 24.55 1.50
C VAL A 63 10.87 24.65 1.88
N ASN A 64 10.53 24.28 3.10
CA ASN A 64 9.24 24.52 3.70
C ASN A 64 9.26 25.92 4.34
N VAL A 65 8.57 26.86 3.69
CA VAL A 65 8.67 28.29 4.01
C VAL A 65 7.96 28.58 5.33
N LYS A 66 8.67 29.20 6.28
CA LYS A 66 8.17 29.56 7.62
C LYS A 66 7.47 28.41 8.37
N ALA A 67 7.87 27.16 8.10
CA ALA A 67 7.18 25.97 8.59
C ALA A 67 7.50 25.60 10.04
N SER A 68 8.55 26.18 10.63
CA SER A 68 8.85 25.97 12.05
C SER A 68 7.93 26.82 12.96
N PRO A 69 7.76 26.46 14.25
CA PRO A 69 6.96 27.25 15.20
C PRO A 69 7.39 28.72 15.37
N LEU A 70 8.66 29.01 15.08
CA LEU A 70 9.23 30.37 15.14
C LEU A 70 9.14 31.12 13.80
N GLY A 71 8.40 30.59 12.81
CA GLY A 71 8.26 31.20 11.49
C GLY A 71 9.55 31.20 10.67
N ARG A 72 10.46 30.25 10.94
CA ARG A 72 11.70 30.02 10.18
C ARG A 72 11.50 28.95 9.12
N ASP A 73 12.29 29.01 8.07
CA ASP A 73 12.27 28.00 7.01
C ASP A 73 12.79 26.66 7.55
N VAL A 74 12.28 25.56 7.00
CA VAL A 74 12.76 24.20 7.29
C VAL A 74 13.23 23.60 5.97
N VAL A 75 14.48 23.15 5.92
CA VAL A 75 15.14 22.78 4.67
C VAL A 75 15.55 21.31 4.70
N THR A 76 15.15 20.56 3.68
CA THR A 76 15.66 19.21 3.43
C THR A 76 16.63 19.25 2.26
N GLN A 77 17.87 18.84 2.51
CA GLN A 77 18.89 18.71 1.46
C GLN A 77 18.79 17.33 0.80
N ILE A 78 18.90 17.29 -0.52
CA ILE A 78 18.93 16.06 -1.30
C ILE A 78 20.27 16.00 -2.02
N VAL A 79 21.03 14.95 -1.74
CA VAL A 79 22.34 14.73 -2.36
C VAL A 79 22.32 13.43 -3.15
N TYR A 80 23.07 13.43 -4.25
CA TYR A 80 23.24 12.29 -5.12
C TYR A 80 24.71 11.89 -5.12
N ASP A 81 24.97 10.60 -5.26
CA ASP A 81 26.32 10.11 -5.56
C ASP A 81 26.72 10.42 -7.00
N ASP A 82 27.96 10.06 -7.38
CA ASP A 82 28.50 10.29 -8.73
C ASP A 82 27.71 9.58 -9.85
N PHE A 83 26.90 8.58 -9.49
CA PHE A 83 26.02 7.86 -10.41
C PHE A 83 24.60 8.44 -10.44
N GLY A 84 24.35 9.51 -9.70
CA GLY A 84 23.07 10.20 -9.65
C GLY A 84 22.01 9.55 -8.77
N ARG A 85 22.42 8.70 -7.83
CA ARG A 85 21.53 7.96 -6.93
C ARG A 85 21.49 8.63 -5.56
N GLN A 86 20.30 8.71 -4.98
CA GLN A 86 20.12 9.25 -3.63
C GLN A 86 20.37 8.16 -2.59
N VAL A 87 21.61 8.09 -2.10
CA VAL A 87 22.04 7.12 -1.08
C VAL A 87 21.90 7.65 0.35
N LEU A 88 21.73 8.96 0.53
CA LEU A 88 21.48 9.59 1.82
C LEU A 88 20.08 10.21 1.85
N ASP A 89 19.39 10.06 2.97
CA ASP A 89 18.10 10.71 3.23
C ASP A 89 18.19 11.52 4.52
N TYR A 90 18.27 12.84 4.38
CA TYR A 90 18.49 13.79 5.48
C TYR A 90 17.19 14.19 6.16
N LEU A 91 17.25 14.33 7.48
CA LEU A 91 16.19 14.99 8.24
C LEU A 91 16.05 16.46 7.81
N PRO A 92 14.82 17.02 7.81
CA PRO A 92 14.60 18.44 7.56
C PRO A 92 15.26 19.30 8.65
N VAL A 93 16.08 20.27 8.26
CA VAL A 93 16.81 21.15 9.18
C VAL A 93 16.10 22.49 9.29
N PRO A 94 15.55 22.86 10.46
CA PRO A 94 15.08 24.23 10.71
C PRO A 94 16.25 25.20 10.55
N GLN A 95 16.03 26.34 9.89
CA GLN A 95 17.06 27.34 9.62
C GLN A 95 17.09 28.42 10.72
N GLY A 96 18.13 29.26 10.71
CA GLY A 96 18.26 30.38 11.65
C GLY A 96 17.20 31.48 11.48
N GLY A 97 16.55 31.55 10.31
CA GLY A 97 15.53 32.53 9.97
C GLY A 97 14.69 32.09 8.76
N THR A 98 14.05 33.05 8.10
CA THR A 98 13.29 32.84 6.86
C THR A 98 13.93 33.65 5.74
N SER A 99 14.15 33.00 4.60
CA SER A 99 14.48 33.66 3.33
C SER A 99 13.30 33.63 2.37
N ASN A 100 12.09 33.38 2.88
CA ASN A 100 10.84 33.28 2.13
C ASN A 100 10.94 32.25 0.98
N GLY A 101 11.60 31.12 1.23
CA GLY A 101 11.73 30.05 0.25
C GLY A 101 12.91 30.17 -0.71
N ALA A 102 13.78 31.18 -0.58
CA ALA A 102 15.05 31.22 -1.31
C ALA A 102 15.94 30.01 -0.97
N ILE A 103 16.77 29.60 -1.93
CA ILE A 103 17.70 28.48 -1.75
C ILE A 103 18.69 28.77 -0.61
N VAL A 104 18.99 27.78 0.21
CA VAL A 104 19.94 27.86 1.31
C VAL A 104 21.23 27.12 0.93
N THR A 105 22.36 27.80 0.91
CA THR A 105 23.63 27.24 0.40
C THR A 105 24.21 26.13 1.29
N ASP A 106 24.13 26.28 2.61
CA ASP A 106 24.64 25.30 3.58
C ASP A 106 23.63 25.08 4.72
N PRO A 107 22.52 24.35 4.44
CA PRO A 107 21.47 24.14 5.43
C PRO A 107 21.91 23.22 6.57
N LEU A 108 22.93 22.36 6.35
CA LEU A 108 23.40 21.38 7.33
C LEU A 108 24.25 22.02 8.44
N SER A 109 24.88 23.17 8.18
CA SER A 109 25.57 23.94 9.23
C SER A 109 24.68 24.19 10.46
N ASN A 110 23.38 24.48 10.24
CA ASN A 110 22.45 24.76 11.32
C ASN A 110 21.98 23.48 12.05
N ALA A 111 22.14 22.29 11.46
CA ALA A 111 21.77 21.04 12.12
C ALA A 111 22.60 20.78 13.39
N THR A 112 23.86 21.24 13.40
CA THR A 112 24.81 21.02 14.49
C THR A 112 24.48 21.77 15.78
N GLN A 113 23.48 22.66 15.75
CA GLN A 113 23.06 23.43 16.91
C GLN A 113 22.51 22.48 18.01
N PRO A 114 22.91 22.64 19.29
CA PRO A 114 22.50 21.75 20.38
C PRO A 114 20.99 21.66 20.59
N ASN A 115 20.24 22.69 20.21
CA ASN A 115 18.78 22.75 20.32
C ASN A 115 18.04 22.26 19.05
N ILE A 116 18.76 21.75 18.05
CA ILE A 116 18.20 21.17 16.83
C ILE A 116 18.56 19.68 16.78
N TYR A 117 19.78 19.33 16.38
CA TYR A 117 20.25 17.94 16.34
C TYR A 117 21.61 17.73 17.03
N GLY A 118 22.35 18.78 17.37
CA GLY A 118 23.65 18.65 18.03
C GLY A 118 24.63 17.82 17.20
N SER A 119 25.24 16.81 17.82
CA SER A 119 26.20 15.91 17.16
C SER A 119 25.58 14.64 16.57
N GLU A 120 24.25 14.59 16.42
CA GLU A 120 23.57 13.39 15.93
C GLU A 120 23.80 13.14 14.43
N LYS A 121 23.75 11.86 14.04
CA LYS A 121 23.66 11.48 12.62
C LYS A 121 22.24 11.79 12.14
N ILE A 122 22.06 12.83 11.33
CA ILE A 122 20.73 13.30 10.89
C ILE A 122 20.26 12.71 9.56
N TYR A 123 20.83 11.59 9.12
CA TYR A 123 20.46 10.99 7.84
C TYR A 123 20.47 9.48 7.92
N SER A 124 19.59 8.85 7.15
CA SER A 124 19.72 7.43 6.84
C SER A 124 20.62 7.25 5.62
N GLU A 125 21.31 6.12 5.56
CA GLU A 125 22.31 5.83 4.53
C GLU A 125 22.06 4.46 3.93
N LYS A 126 22.06 4.40 2.60
CA LYS A 126 21.90 3.17 1.83
C LYS A 126 23.23 2.84 1.17
N LYS A 127 23.78 1.68 1.52
CA LYS A 127 24.89 1.10 0.79
C LYS A 127 24.35 0.17 -0.28
N LEU A 128 24.68 0.44 -1.54
CA LEU A 128 24.26 -0.38 -2.67
C LEU A 128 25.31 -1.44 -3.00
N GLU A 129 24.88 -2.57 -3.56
CA GLU A 129 25.80 -3.56 -4.10
C GLU A 129 26.55 -3.01 -5.33
N SER A 130 27.77 -3.52 -5.57
CA SER A 130 28.59 -3.14 -6.73
C SER A 130 28.14 -3.80 -8.04
N SER A 131 26.86 -4.10 -8.18
CA SER A 131 26.28 -4.70 -9.39
C SER A 131 25.56 -3.65 -10.24
N PRO A 132 25.39 -3.88 -11.55
CA PRO A 132 24.56 -3.01 -12.40
C PRO A 132 23.11 -2.85 -11.92
N LEU A 133 22.60 -3.79 -11.11
CA LEU A 133 21.24 -3.72 -10.57
C LEU A 133 21.11 -2.71 -9.42
N GLY A 134 22.21 -2.30 -8.78
CA GLY A 134 22.22 -1.26 -7.76
C GLY A 134 21.29 -1.52 -6.58
N ARG A 135 21.09 -2.79 -6.20
CA ARG A 135 20.21 -3.17 -5.08
C ARG A 135 20.81 -2.74 -3.74
N ILE A 136 19.95 -2.49 -2.76
CA ILE A 136 20.38 -2.12 -1.40
C ILE A 136 21.05 -3.33 -0.76
N GLN A 137 22.28 -3.18 -0.30
CA GLN A 137 23.00 -4.20 0.47
C GLN A 137 22.92 -3.91 1.97
N GLN A 138 22.96 -2.64 2.36
CA GLN A 138 22.81 -2.21 3.75
C GLN A 138 22.00 -0.92 3.83
N GLN A 139 21.25 -0.76 4.91
CA GLN A 139 20.61 0.49 5.28
C GLN A 139 20.90 0.81 6.73
N ILE A 140 21.47 1.99 6.98
CA ILE A 140 21.77 2.50 8.31
C ILE A 140 20.75 3.59 8.64
N GLN A 141 20.06 3.47 9.77
CA GLN A 141 19.08 4.46 10.19
C GLN A 141 19.73 5.76 10.68
N VAL A 142 18.88 6.78 10.83
CA VAL A 142 19.23 8.07 11.47
C VAL A 142 19.61 7.83 12.94
N GLY A 143 20.54 8.61 13.47
CA GLY A 143 21.02 8.59 14.84
C GLY A 143 22.39 7.93 14.98
N THR A 144 23.25 8.44 15.87
CA THR A 144 24.61 7.90 16.03
C THR A 144 24.63 6.48 16.55
N ASP A 145 23.67 6.13 17.40
CA ASP A 145 23.55 4.78 17.99
C ASP A 145 23.33 3.69 16.94
N TRP A 146 22.74 4.05 15.80
CA TRP A 146 22.46 3.13 14.69
C TRP A 146 23.61 3.00 13.70
N ALA A 147 24.67 3.81 13.81
CA ALA A 147 25.76 3.85 12.83
C ALA A 147 26.43 2.49 12.60
N ASN A 148 26.51 1.67 13.65
CA ASN A 148 27.10 0.33 13.60
C ASN A 148 26.06 -0.81 13.59
N LYS A 149 24.78 -0.46 13.44
CA LYS A 149 23.65 -1.41 13.40
C LYS A 149 22.90 -1.32 12.06
N PRO A 150 23.54 -1.65 10.92
CA PRO A 150 22.86 -1.64 9.64
C PRO A 150 21.83 -2.77 9.54
N VAL A 151 20.68 -2.49 8.95
CA VAL A 151 19.87 -3.52 8.29
C VAL A 151 20.65 -4.05 7.11
N LYS A 152 20.79 -5.37 6.98
CA LYS A 152 21.55 -6.02 5.90
C LYS A 152 20.59 -6.78 4.99
N PHE A 153 20.80 -6.65 3.69
CA PHE A 153 20.02 -7.30 2.65
C PHE A 153 20.91 -8.25 1.85
N GLN A 154 20.47 -9.49 1.66
CA GLN A 154 21.14 -10.47 0.83
C GLN A 154 20.16 -11.04 -0.19
N TYR A 155 20.63 -11.21 -1.43
CA TYR A 155 19.83 -11.68 -2.54
C TYR A 155 20.46 -12.95 -3.11
N GLU A 156 19.77 -14.07 -2.93
CA GLU A 156 20.25 -15.42 -3.21
C GLU A 156 19.17 -16.19 -3.98
N ALA A 157 19.44 -17.46 -4.27
CA ALA A 157 18.44 -18.42 -4.68
C ALA A 157 18.31 -19.53 -3.62
N ASN A 158 17.16 -20.20 -3.56
CA ASN A 158 16.97 -21.30 -2.61
C ASN A 158 17.91 -22.48 -2.92
N THR A 159 18.24 -23.25 -1.90
CA THR A 159 19.00 -24.50 -2.05
C THR A 159 18.09 -25.73 -1.91
N THR A 160 18.61 -26.92 -2.28
CA THR A 160 17.89 -28.19 -2.12
C THR A 160 17.50 -28.42 -0.65
N GLY A 161 16.26 -28.87 -0.41
CA GLY A 161 15.75 -29.20 0.92
C GLY A 161 15.39 -27.99 1.81
N GLU A 162 15.51 -26.75 1.32
CA GLU A 162 15.31 -25.55 2.14
C GLU A 162 13.82 -25.14 2.29
N VAL A 163 13.03 -25.32 1.23
CA VAL A 163 11.64 -24.86 1.13
C VAL A 163 10.75 -26.00 0.66
N LYS A 164 9.76 -26.38 1.48
CA LYS A 164 8.75 -27.37 1.09
C LYS A 164 7.93 -26.84 -0.08
N LYS A 165 7.60 -27.70 -1.04
CA LYS A 165 6.75 -27.37 -2.18
C LYS A 165 5.37 -27.98 -1.99
N PHE A 166 4.37 -27.11 -2.00
CA PHE A 166 2.98 -27.50 -1.96
C PHE A 166 2.33 -27.20 -3.31
N THR A 167 1.50 -28.13 -3.76
CA THR A 167 0.67 -28.00 -4.97
C THR A 167 -0.79 -28.12 -4.59
N THR A 168 -1.67 -27.66 -5.45
CA THR A 168 -3.12 -27.86 -5.28
C THR A 168 -3.69 -28.69 -6.42
N ILE A 169 -4.87 -29.27 -6.16
CA ILE A 169 -5.79 -29.72 -7.21
C ILE A 169 -7.08 -28.92 -7.04
N THR A 170 -7.42 -28.09 -8.04
CA THR A 170 -8.59 -27.21 -7.97
C THR A 170 -9.79 -27.75 -8.75
N THR A 171 -10.94 -27.81 -8.07
CA THR A 171 -12.26 -28.06 -8.67
C THR A 171 -13.13 -26.80 -8.58
N TRP A 172 -14.26 -26.77 -9.30
CA TRP A 172 -15.16 -25.60 -9.36
C TRP A 172 -16.60 -25.91 -8.91
N PRO A 173 -16.83 -26.44 -7.70
CA PRO A 173 -18.18 -26.65 -7.21
C PRO A 173 -18.87 -25.30 -6.96
N ASP A 174 -20.16 -25.23 -7.29
CA ASP A 174 -21.01 -24.08 -7.00
C ASP A 174 -20.50 -22.74 -7.54
N GLY A 175 -19.77 -22.76 -8.67
CA GLY A 175 -19.22 -21.56 -9.31
C GLY A 175 -18.03 -20.93 -8.58
N ALA A 176 -17.40 -21.64 -7.65
CA ALA A 176 -16.25 -21.16 -6.88
C ALA A 176 -15.13 -22.20 -6.83
N SER A 177 -13.87 -21.75 -6.86
CA SER A 177 -12.70 -22.61 -6.73
C SER A 177 -12.72 -23.36 -5.40
N LEU A 178 -12.33 -24.63 -5.41
CA LEU A 178 -12.11 -25.45 -4.24
C LEU A 178 -10.79 -26.19 -4.45
N SER A 179 -9.76 -25.73 -3.77
CA SER A 179 -8.40 -26.27 -3.86
C SER A 179 -8.17 -27.33 -2.79
N GLU A 180 -7.62 -28.48 -3.18
CA GLU A 180 -7.11 -29.49 -2.25
C GLU A 180 -5.58 -29.36 -2.16
N LEU A 181 -5.03 -29.21 -0.94
CA LEU A 181 -3.58 -29.09 -0.74
C LEU A 181 -2.88 -30.46 -0.78
N LYS A 182 -1.80 -30.57 -1.55
CA LYS A 182 -0.96 -31.78 -1.61
C LYS A 182 0.53 -31.43 -1.53
N PRO A 183 1.36 -32.29 -0.92
CA PRO A 183 2.80 -32.25 -1.14
C PRO A 183 3.11 -32.39 -2.64
N ALA A 184 4.06 -31.61 -3.12
CA ALA A 184 4.48 -31.69 -4.50
C ALA A 184 5.12 -33.05 -4.82
N THR A 185 4.69 -33.64 -5.93
CA THR A 185 5.28 -34.87 -6.52
C THR A 185 5.66 -34.64 -7.99
N ASP A 186 5.66 -33.38 -8.42
CA ASP A 186 5.96 -32.99 -9.79
C ASP A 186 7.46 -33.06 -10.09
N PRO A 187 7.87 -33.13 -11.39
CA PRO A 187 9.28 -33.24 -11.77
C PRO A 187 10.18 -32.11 -11.30
N ASP A 188 9.61 -30.94 -10.96
CA ASP A 188 10.34 -29.78 -10.44
C ASP A 188 10.44 -29.80 -8.91
N SER A 189 10.03 -30.90 -8.27
CA SER A 189 10.20 -31.15 -6.84
C SER A 189 11.24 -32.26 -6.59
N GLU A 190 11.88 -32.21 -5.43
CA GLU A 190 12.77 -33.27 -4.94
C GLU A 190 12.37 -33.58 -3.48
N ASN A 191 11.86 -34.79 -3.23
CA ASN A 191 11.37 -35.23 -1.92
C ASN A 191 10.33 -34.28 -1.28
N GLY A 192 9.49 -33.62 -2.09
CA GLY A 192 8.50 -32.64 -1.61
C GLY A 192 9.06 -31.24 -1.34
N PHE A 193 10.28 -30.94 -1.76
CA PHE A 193 10.91 -29.62 -1.68
C PHE A 193 11.10 -29.01 -3.07
N TYR A 194 11.22 -27.68 -3.14
CA TYR A 194 11.72 -27.02 -4.34
C TYR A 194 13.18 -27.42 -4.60
N LYS A 195 13.53 -27.62 -5.87
CA LYS A 195 14.92 -27.82 -6.29
C LYS A 195 15.74 -26.53 -6.09
N SER A 196 17.06 -26.69 -6.01
CA SER A 196 17.98 -25.56 -5.93
C SER A 196 17.78 -24.59 -7.11
N GLY A 197 17.82 -23.29 -6.85
CA GLY A 197 17.76 -22.26 -7.88
C GLY A 197 16.37 -21.90 -8.44
N GLN A 198 15.28 -22.42 -7.86
CA GLN A 198 13.92 -22.21 -8.39
C GLN A 198 13.19 -21.00 -7.79
N LEU A 199 13.60 -20.55 -6.60
CA LEU A 199 13.01 -19.44 -5.87
C LEU A 199 14.06 -18.37 -5.64
N TYR A 200 13.67 -17.11 -5.80
CA TYR A 200 14.42 -15.97 -5.31
C TYR A 200 14.36 -15.98 -3.78
N LYS A 201 15.52 -15.85 -3.13
CA LYS A 201 15.67 -15.82 -1.68
C LYS A 201 16.20 -14.45 -1.26
N ASN A 202 15.40 -13.72 -0.49
CA ASN A 202 15.78 -12.42 0.06
C ASN A 202 15.95 -12.55 1.57
N VAL A 203 17.15 -12.30 2.08
CA VAL A 203 17.44 -12.30 3.52
C VAL A 203 17.53 -10.86 4.00
N VAL A 204 16.75 -10.52 5.02
CA VAL A 204 16.85 -9.26 5.76
C VAL A 204 17.31 -9.58 7.17
N THR A 205 18.46 -9.04 7.55
CA THR A 205 18.93 -9.03 8.94
C THR A 205 18.66 -7.65 9.50
N ASP A 206 17.85 -7.56 10.57
CA ASP A 206 17.55 -6.28 11.21
C ASP A 206 18.72 -5.76 12.05
N GLU A 207 18.54 -4.59 12.66
CA GLU A 207 19.54 -3.89 13.45
C GLU A 207 19.97 -4.62 14.73
N ASP A 208 19.17 -5.61 15.17
CA ASP A 208 19.45 -6.47 16.33
C ASP A 208 19.81 -7.91 15.91
N ASP A 209 20.22 -8.07 14.64
CA ASP A 209 20.65 -9.33 14.00
C ASP A 209 19.55 -10.42 13.88
N ASN A 210 18.27 -10.09 14.03
CA ASN A 210 17.19 -11.03 13.72
C ASN A 210 17.00 -11.18 12.21
N LYS A 211 16.82 -12.42 11.75
CA LYS A 211 16.74 -12.72 10.32
C LYS A 211 15.32 -13.03 9.86
N THR A 212 14.93 -12.38 8.78
CA THR A 212 13.73 -12.69 8.01
C THR A 212 14.13 -13.10 6.61
N ILE A 213 13.63 -14.24 6.15
CA ILE A 213 13.93 -14.76 4.80
C ILE A 213 12.62 -14.85 4.03
N GLU A 214 12.55 -14.20 2.88
CA GLU A 214 11.44 -14.29 1.95
C GLU A 214 11.84 -15.09 0.72
N PHE A 215 11.01 -16.07 0.34
CA PHE A 215 11.16 -16.83 -0.89
C PHE A 215 10.05 -16.47 -1.87
N LYS A 216 10.42 -16.17 -3.12
CA LYS A 216 9.49 -15.82 -4.21
C LYS A 216 9.71 -16.71 -5.43
N ASN A 217 8.64 -17.08 -6.12
CA ASN A 217 8.74 -17.80 -7.39
C ASN A 217 9.05 -16.84 -8.56
N GLY A 218 9.25 -17.39 -9.77
CA GLY A 218 9.51 -16.61 -10.98
C GLY A 218 8.39 -15.64 -11.40
N LYS A 219 7.18 -15.77 -10.85
CA LYS A 219 6.05 -14.85 -11.08
C LYS A 219 6.01 -13.70 -10.06
N GLY A 220 6.94 -13.67 -9.10
CA GLY A 220 6.97 -12.68 -8.01
C GLY A 220 6.03 -12.98 -6.84
N GLN A 221 5.34 -14.13 -6.84
CA GLN A 221 4.50 -14.56 -5.72
C GLN A 221 5.38 -15.02 -4.55
N THR A 222 5.12 -14.51 -3.35
CA THR A 222 5.77 -14.98 -2.12
C THR A 222 5.29 -16.39 -1.82
N ILE A 223 6.22 -17.34 -1.65
CA ILE A 223 5.97 -18.77 -1.37
C ILE A 223 6.17 -19.09 0.11
N LEU A 224 7.19 -18.50 0.73
CA LEU A 224 7.52 -18.70 2.14
C LEU A 224 8.06 -17.40 2.74
N VAL A 225 7.55 -17.03 3.91
CA VAL A 225 8.22 -16.09 4.81
C VAL A 225 8.69 -16.86 6.03
N ARG A 226 9.99 -16.85 6.26
CA ARG A 226 10.66 -17.53 7.38
C ARG A 226 11.22 -16.50 8.35
N LYS A 227 10.83 -16.61 9.61
CA LYS A 227 11.46 -15.90 10.73
C LYS A 227 12.42 -16.87 11.41
N VAL A 228 13.71 -16.53 11.44
CA VAL A 228 14.72 -17.36 12.12
C VAL A 228 14.66 -17.06 13.60
N LEU A 229 14.23 -18.03 14.41
CA LEU A 229 14.11 -17.87 15.86
C LEU A 229 15.39 -18.28 16.58
N SER A 230 16.09 -19.29 16.05
CA SER A 230 17.39 -19.74 16.53
C SER A 230 18.17 -20.44 15.41
N ALA A 231 19.36 -20.97 15.70
CA ALA A 231 20.16 -21.71 14.72
C ALA A 231 19.45 -22.97 14.16
N THR A 232 18.46 -23.49 14.87
CA THR A 232 17.74 -24.73 14.52
C THR A 232 16.24 -24.56 14.39
N GLU A 233 15.69 -23.40 14.74
CA GLU A 233 14.26 -23.16 14.79
C GLU A 233 13.87 -21.99 13.89
N ASN A 234 12.86 -22.26 13.05
CA ASN A 234 12.30 -21.31 12.11
C ASN A 234 10.78 -21.28 12.27
N ALA A 235 10.21 -20.09 12.27
CA ALA A 235 8.78 -19.88 12.13
C ALA A 235 8.45 -19.62 10.65
N ASP A 236 7.95 -20.66 9.98
CA ASP A 236 7.68 -20.68 8.55
C ASP A 236 6.20 -20.41 8.23
N THR A 237 5.92 -19.39 7.42
CA THR A 237 4.60 -19.13 6.87
C THR A 237 4.59 -19.39 5.38
N TYR A 238 3.90 -20.44 4.93
CA TYR A 238 3.78 -20.76 3.51
C TYR A 238 2.56 -20.12 2.88
N TYR A 239 2.70 -19.71 1.62
CA TYR A 239 1.66 -19.15 0.77
C TYR A 239 1.53 -20.06 -0.43
N VAL A 240 0.36 -20.68 -0.59
CA VAL A 240 0.12 -21.68 -1.62
C VAL A 240 -0.91 -21.13 -2.60
N TYR A 241 -0.50 -21.06 -3.86
CA TYR A 241 -1.33 -20.59 -4.96
C TYR A 241 -1.88 -21.77 -5.73
N ASN A 242 -3.10 -21.63 -6.23
CA ASN A 242 -3.67 -22.62 -7.11
C ASN A 242 -3.22 -22.47 -8.56
N GLU A 243 -3.71 -23.37 -9.42
CA GLU A 243 -3.41 -23.43 -10.85
C GLU A 243 -3.86 -22.18 -11.63
N TYR A 244 -4.65 -21.30 -11.00
CA TYR A 244 -5.13 -20.02 -11.53
C TYR A 244 -4.39 -18.82 -10.93
N ASP A 245 -3.25 -19.04 -10.27
CA ASP A 245 -2.44 -18.01 -9.58
C ASP A 245 -3.16 -17.29 -8.42
N GLN A 246 -4.25 -17.87 -7.90
CA GLN A 246 -4.98 -17.35 -6.76
C GLN A 246 -4.39 -17.92 -5.46
N LEU A 247 -4.23 -17.09 -4.42
CA LEU A 247 -3.77 -17.54 -3.10
C LEU A 247 -4.84 -18.44 -2.47
N ALA A 248 -4.64 -19.75 -2.48
CA ALA A 248 -5.61 -20.72 -1.97
C ALA A 248 -5.43 -20.99 -0.47
N PHE A 249 -4.18 -21.01 0.00
CA PHE A 249 -3.87 -21.27 1.41
C PHE A 249 -2.77 -20.35 1.95
N VAL A 250 -2.89 -19.97 3.22
CA VAL A 250 -1.76 -19.53 4.03
C VAL A 250 -1.61 -20.49 5.19
N ILE A 251 -0.43 -21.10 5.31
CA ILE A 251 -0.10 -22.11 6.32
C ILE A 251 0.81 -21.43 7.37
N PRO A 252 0.29 -21.09 8.56
CA PRO A 252 1.06 -20.40 9.59
C PRO A 252 2.15 -21.30 10.23
N PRO A 253 3.08 -20.73 11.01
CA PRO A 253 4.19 -21.47 11.62
C PRO A 253 3.77 -22.71 12.39
N LEU A 254 2.70 -22.61 13.19
CA LEU A 254 2.22 -23.75 13.99
C LEU A 254 1.73 -24.93 13.13
N ALA A 255 1.09 -24.64 11.98
CA ALA A 255 0.66 -25.67 11.05
C ALA A 255 1.82 -26.21 10.20
N SER A 256 2.75 -25.34 9.79
CA SER A 256 3.95 -25.76 9.06
C SER A 256 4.83 -26.73 9.87
N ALA A 257 4.89 -26.52 11.19
CA ALA A 257 5.66 -27.32 12.13
C ALA A 257 4.95 -28.62 12.58
N SER A 258 3.64 -28.80 12.33
CA SER A 258 2.88 -29.96 12.84
C SER A 258 3.27 -31.29 12.19
N GLY A 259 4.05 -31.27 11.10
CA GLY A 259 4.51 -32.47 10.38
C GLY A 259 3.47 -33.11 9.45
N SER A 260 2.18 -32.83 9.65
CA SER A 260 1.08 -33.26 8.77
C SER A 260 0.03 -32.17 8.61
N LEU A 261 -0.39 -31.92 7.37
CA LEU A 261 -1.43 -30.97 6.99
C LEU A 261 -2.70 -31.71 6.59
N ASP A 262 -3.25 -32.49 7.53
CA ASP A 262 -4.52 -33.17 7.36
C ASP A 262 -5.69 -32.16 7.32
N PRO A 263 -6.89 -32.56 6.85
CA PRO A 263 -8.04 -31.64 6.76
C PRO A 263 -8.39 -30.97 8.10
N SER A 264 -8.18 -31.66 9.23
CA SER A 264 -8.44 -31.12 10.57
C SER A 264 -7.46 -30.00 10.94
N THR A 265 -6.18 -30.16 10.62
CA THR A 265 -5.14 -29.14 10.81
C THR A 265 -5.37 -27.95 9.89
N LEU A 266 -5.74 -28.20 8.62
CA LEU A 266 -6.07 -27.14 7.67
C LEU A 266 -7.27 -26.31 8.14
N ASP A 267 -8.35 -26.93 8.61
CA ASP A 267 -9.53 -26.21 9.09
C ASP A 267 -9.28 -25.41 10.37
N ARG A 268 -8.46 -25.97 11.28
CA ARG A 268 -8.20 -25.35 12.58
C ARG A 268 -7.15 -24.24 12.51
N LEU A 269 -6.08 -24.44 11.73
CA LEU A 269 -4.86 -23.62 11.80
C LEU A 269 -4.53 -22.84 10.52
N CYS A 270 -5.10 -23.16 9.37
CA CYS A 270 -4.73 -22.51 8.11
C CYS A 270 -5.79 -21.52 7.63
N TYR A 271 -5.33 -20.55 6.85
CA TYR A 271 -6.21 -19.68 6.07
C TYR A 271 -6.53 -20.39 4.76
N GLN A 272 -7.80 -20.40 4.35
CA GLN A 272 -8.25 -21.02 3.12
C GLN A 272 -9.12 -20.04 2.36
N TYR A 273 -8.94 -19.96 1.04
CA TYR A 273 -9.62 -18.99 0.19
C TYR A 273 -10.18 -19.67 -1.05
N ARG A 274 -11.35 -19.18 -1.48
CA ARG A 274 -12.07 -19.65 -2.67
C ARG A 274 -12.54 -18.46 -3.46
N TYR A 275 -12.46 -18.57 -4.78
CA TYR A 275 -12.68 -17.47 -5.71
C TYR A 275 -13.70 -17.87 -6.77
N ASP A 276 -14.50 -16.92 -7.24
CA ASP A 276 -15.34 -17.16 -8.41
C ASP A 276 -14.55 -17.08 -9.72
N GLY A 277 -15.24 -17.32 -10.84
CA GLY A 277 -14.66 -17.25 -12.18
C GLY A 277 -14.17 -15.85 -12.61
N LYS A 278 -14.38 -14.82 -11.79
CA LYS A 278 -13.88 -13.45 -11.99
C LYS A 278 -12.73 -13.11 -11.02
N ASN A 279 -12.14 -14.10 -10.36
CA ASN A 279 -11.09 -13.92 -9.35
C ASN A 279 -11.53 -13.11 -8.12
N ARG A 280 -12.82 -13.05 -7.80
CA ARG A 280 -13.32 -12.39 -6.59
C ARG A 280 -13.38 -13.40 -5.45
N LEU A 281 -12.94 -13.02 -4.25
CA LEU A 281 -12.97 -13.89 -3.07
C LEU A 281 -14.42 -14.12 -2.63
N VAL A 282 -14.93 -15.35 -2.74
CA VAL A 282 -16.34 -15.69 -2.45
C VAL A 282 -16.53 -16.54 -1.20
N GLU A 283 -15.46 -17.20 -0.74
CA GLU A 283 -15.45 -17.86 0.56
C GLU A 283 -14.04 -17.78 1.16
N LYS A 284 -13.97 -17.54 2.47
CA LYS A 284 -12.72 -17.66 3.22
C LYS A 284 -12.95 -18.36 4.56
N LYS A 285 -11.97 -19.14 5.00
CA LYS A 285 -11.90 -19.76 6.32
C LYS A 285 -10.64 -19.27 7.01
N LEU A 286 -10.79 -18.73 8.21
CA LEU A 286 -9.67 -18.25 9.03
C LEU A 286 -9.44 -19.20 10.21
N PRO A 287 -8.21 -19.33 10.71
CA PRO A 287 -7.92 -20.10 11.91
C PRO A 287 -8.76 -19.62 13.10
N GLY A 288 -9.38 -20.55 13.83
CA GLY A 288 -10.23 -20.23 14.99
C GLY A 288 -11.56 -19.53 14.68
N LYS A 289 -11.90 -19.32 13.40
CA LYS A 289 -13.20 -18.76 12.96
C LYS A 289 -13.90 -19.74 12.01
N GLY A 290 -15.22 -19.63 11.92
CA GLY A 290 -16.03 -20.27 10.88
C GLY A 290 -15.75 -19.73 9.46
N LYS A 291 -16.47 -20.26 8.48
CA LYS A 291 -16.44 -19.78 7.09
C LYS A 291 -17.15 -18.44 6.97
N GLU A 292 -16.65 -17.63 6.04
CA GLU A 292 -17.29 -16.40 5.60
C GLU A 292 -17.55 -16.50 4.11
N TYR A 293 -18.73 -16.06 3.70
CA TYR A 293 -19.24 -16.13 2.35
C TYR A 293 -19.53 -14.72 1.84
N MET A 294 -19.22 -14.49 0.57
CA MET A 294 -19.40 -13.21 -0.11
C MET A 294 -20.18 -13.40 -1.42
N VAL A 295 -21.08 -12.46 -1.70
CA VAL A 295 -21.86 -12.42 -2.94
C VAL A 295 -21.75 -11.03 -3.53
N TYR A 296 -21.45 -10.96 -4.82
CA TYR A 296 -21.16 -9.73 -5.53
C TYR A 296 -22.18 -9.45 -6.63
N ASP A 297 -22.43 -8.17 -6.90
CA ASP A 297 -23.21 -7.76 -8.08
C ASP A 297 -22.36 -7.73 -9.36
N LYS A 298 -22.96 -7.25 -10.46
CA LYS A 298 -22.28 -7.07 -11.76
C LYS A 298 -21.17 -6.01 -11.73
N GLN A 299 -21.18 -5.07 -10.79
CA GLN A 299 -20.15 -4.03 -10.63
C GLN A 299 -19.05 -4.45 -9.64
N ASP A 300 -18.97 -5.74 -9.29
CA ASP A 300 -18.00 -6.29 -8.34
C ASP A 300 -18.09 -5.70 -6.93
N ARG A 301 -19.28 -5.19 -6.56
CA ARG A 301 -19.55 -4.69 -5.20
C ARG A 301 -20.10 -5.81 -4.34
N LEU A 302 -19.64 -5.87 -3.09
CA LEU A 302 -20.11 -6.85 -2.11
C LEU A 302 -21.54 -6.52 -1.69
N ILE A 303 -22.51 -7.32 -2.13
CA ILE A 303 -23.92 -7.12 -1.77
C ILE A 303 -24.28 -7.91 -0.53
N LEU A 304 -23.89 -9.19 -0.46
CA LEU A 304 -24.20 -10.04 0.67
C LEU A 304 -22.94 -10.60 1.32
N ALA A 305 -22.93 -10.61 2.64
CA ALA A 305 -21.91 -11.25 3.45
C ALA A 305 -22.57 -12.12 4.53
N GLN A 306 -22.02 -13.29 4.78
CA GLN A 306 -22.51 -14.20 5.82
C GLN A 306 -21.33 -14.91 6.46
N ASP A 307 -21.31 -14.95 7.79
CA ASP A 307 -20.44 -15.85 8.54
C ASP A 307 -21.24 -17.06 9.05
N ASP A 308 -20.56 -18.04 9.63
CA ASP A 308 -21.23 -19.25 10.14
C ASP A 308 -22.31 -18.96 11.22
N ASN A 309 -22.17 -17.89 12.01
CA ASN A 309 -23.17 -17.52 13.02
C ASN A 309 -24.46 -16.98 12.38
N LEU A 310 -24.31 -16.15 11.34
CA LEU A 310 -25.42 -15.67 10.53
C LEU A 310 -26.03 -16.80 9.70
N LYS A 311 -25.20 -17.73 9.18
CA LYS A 311 -25.66 -18.93 8.50
C LYS A 311 -26.54 -19.79 9.39
N ALA A 312 -26.13 -20.03 10.64
CA ALA A 312 -26.94 -20.76 11.63
C ALA A 312 -28.27 -20.08 11.95
N GLN A 313 -28.36 -18.76 11.76
CA GLN A 313 -29.59 -17.97 11.92
C GLN A 313 -30.38 -17.80 10.61
N ASN A 314 -29.93 -18.39 9.50
CA ASN A 314 -30.48 -18.15 8.15
C ASN A 314 -30.53 -16.67 7.76
N LYS A 315 -29.48 -15.90 8.10
CA LYS A 315 -29.37 -14.48 7.81
C LYS A 315 -28.18 -14.17 6.92
N TRP A 316 -28.29 -13.09 6.15
CA TRP A 316 -27.20 -12.46 5.43
C TRP A 316 -27.11 -11.00 5.85
N ILE A 317 -25.91 -10.44 5.97
CA ILE A 317 -25.75 -8.98 5.96
C ILE A 317 -25.87 -8.53 4.51
N ILE A 318 -26.71 -7.53 4.27
CA ILE A 318 -26.84 -6.89 2.96
C ILE A 318 -26.30 -5.47 3.00
N THR A 319 -25.58 -5.08 1.95
CA THR A 319 -25.16 -3.70 1.68
C THR A 319 -25.79 -3.24 0.38
N LYS A 320 -26.57 -2.17 0.44
CA LYS A 320 -27.13 -1.49 -0.73
C LYS A 320 -26.35 -0.22 -1.02
N TYR A 321 -26.11 0.02 -2.30
CA TYR A 321 -25.33 1.15 -2.78
C TYR A 321 -26.21 2.10 -3.57
N ASP A 322 -25.86 3.38 -3.59
CA ASP A 322 -26.45 4.33 -4.52
C ASP A 322 -25.81 4.24 -5.92
N ARG A 323 -26.33 5.01 -6.88
CA ARG A 323 -25.78 5.08 -8.25
C ARG A 323 -24.32 5.53 -8.35
N LEU A 324 -23.83 6.25 -7.34
CA LEU A 324 -22.44 6.72 -7.29
C LEU A 324 -21.53 5.69 -6.61
N GLY A 325 -22.06 4.53 -6.20
CA GLY A 325 -21.31 3.48 -5.54
C GLY A 325 -21.05 3.72 -4.05
N ARG A 326 -21.72 4.71 -3.44
CA ARG A 326 -21.65 4.94 -1.99
C ARG A 326 -22.62 4.02 -1.28
N VAL A 327 -22.32 3.62 -0.05
CA VAL A 327 -23.27 2.85 0.76
C VAL A 327 -24.51 3.71 1.03
N ALA A 328 -25.67 3.23 0.57
CA ALA A 328 -26.96 3.84 0.83
C ALA A 328 -27.48 3.40 2.20
N TYR A 329 -27.52 2.09 2.44
CA TYR A 329 -27.87 1.48 3.73
C TYR A 329 -27.39 0.03 3.81
N THR A 330 -27.37 -0.51 5.02
CA THR A 330 -27.10 -1.92 5.32
C THR A 330 -28.24 -2.53 6.14
N GLY A 331 -28.31 -3.86 6.17
CA GLY A 331 -29.32 -4.57 6.97
C GLY A 331 -29.05 -6.05 7.06
N PHE A 332 -30.00 -6.78 7.66
CA PHE A 332 -30.01 -8.25 7.66
C PHE A 332 -31.12 -8.75 6.75
N LEU A 333 -30.84 -9.72 5.89
CA LEU A 333 -31.87 -10.53 5.26
C LEU A 333 -32.38 -11.57 6.27
N SER A 334 -33.70 -11.72 6.38
CA SER A 334 -34.35 -12.77 7.19
C SER A 334 -34.58 -14.08 6.41
N THR A 335 -34.24 -14.07 5.13
CA THR A 335 -34.28 -15.21 4.22
C THR A 335 -32.87 -15.80 4.08
N GLY A 336 -32.76 -17.11 4.33
CA GLY A 336 -31.49 -17.84 4.27
C GLY A 336 -31.02 -18.11 2.83
N GLY A 337 -30.48 -19.30 2.60
CA GLY A 337 -30.05 -19.74 1.29
C GLY A 337 -28.53 -19.77 1.13
N GLU A 338 -28.07 -20.70 0.28
CA GLU A 338 -26.66 -20.91 0.02
C GLU A 338 -26.09 -19.81 -0.87
N ARG A 339 -24.81 -19.48 -0.64
CA ARG A 339 -24.05 -18.46 -1.37
C ARG A 339 -24.19 -18.57 -2.89
N ALA A 340 -24.22 -19.78 -3.43
CA ALA A 340 -24.36 -20.04 -4.87
C ALA A 340 -25.72 -19.59 -5.42
N GLY A 341 -26.80 -19.92 -4.71
CA GLY A 341 -28.15 -19.50 -5.07
C GLY A 341 -28.27 -17.97 -5.04
N ARG A 342 -27.79 -17.36 -3.96
CA ARG A 342 -27.76 -15.90 -3.81
C ARG A 342 -26.91 -15.22 -4.89
N GLN A 343 -25.80 -15.83 -5.29
CA GLN A 343 -24.99 -15.31 -6.39
C GLN A 343 -25.73 -15.40 -7.73
N ASN A 344 -26.48 -16.47 -7.99
CA ASN A 344 -27.26 -16.63 -9.21
C ASN A 344 -28.40 -15.62 -9.33
N GLU A 345 -29.03 -15.24 -8.21
CA GLU A 345 -30.06 -14.19 -8.18
C GLU A 345 -29.56 -12.85 -8.72
N ILE A 346 -28.28 -12.52 -8.52
CA ILE A 346 -27.75 -11.17 -8.79
C ILE A 346 -26.54 -11.10 -9.74
N ASN A 347 -26.05 -12.23 -10.27
CA ASN A 347 -24.77 -12.35 -10.99
C ASN A 347 -24.57 -11.32 -12.12
N ASN A 348 -25.65 -10.95 -12.81
CA ASN A 348 -25.63 -10.04 -13.96
C ASN A 348 -26.45 -8.77 -13.74
N ILE A 349 -26.77 -8.45 -12.48
CA ILE A 349 -27.58 -7.30 -12.10
C ILE A 349 -26.68 -6.27 -11.43
N THR A 350 -26.90 -4.99 -11.75
CA THR A 350 -26.32 -3.86 -11.01
C THR A 350 -27.35 -3.39 -9.99
N ILE A 351 -27.05 -3.56 -8.70
CA ILE A 351 -27.98 -3.23 -7.62
C ILE A 351 -27.69 -1.81 -7.13
N ALA A 352 -28.49 -0.83 -7.56
CA ALA A 352 -28.32 0.55 -7.13
C ALA A 352 -29.66 1.14 -6.67
N GLU A 353 -29.64 1.82 -5.54
CA GLU A 353 -30.79 2.54 -5.00
C GLU A 353 -30.72 4.03 -5.40
N GLU A 354 -31.88 4.61 -5.66
CA GLU A 354 -32.04 6.04 -5.94
C GLU A 354 -32.42 6.79 -4.67
N ARG A 355 -32.10 8.08 -4.60
CA ARG A 355 -32.68 8.92 -3.52
C ARG A 355 -34.18 9.02 -3.68
N SER A 356 -34.89 8.91 -2.57
CA SER A 356 -36.34 9.04 -2.51
C SER A 356 -36.73 10.13 -1.52
N SER A 357 -37.60 11.05 -1.94
CA SER A 357 -38.12 12.12 -1.07
C SER A 357 -39.09 11.60 -0.02
N THR A 358 -39.77 10.48 -0.29
CA THR A 358 -40.65 9.81 0.68
C THR A 358 -39.89 8.80 1.53
N GLY A 359 -38.91 8.10 0.93
CA GLY A 359 -38.17 7.02 1.58
C GLY A 359 -39.05 5.83 2.01
N PHE A 360 -38.51 5.02 2.90
CA PHE A 360 -39.23 3.96 3.62
C PHE A 360 -38.73 3.89 5.07
N THR A 361 -39.52 3.35 5.99
CA THR A 361 -39.15 3.25 7.42
C THR A 361 -38.87 1.80 7.80
N ARG A 362 -37.72 1.54 8.44
CA ARG A 362 -37.36 0.26 9.09
C ARG A 362 -36.65 0.53 10.40
N ASN A 363 -36.89 -0.30 11.41
CA ASN A 363 -36.33 -0.17 12.76
C ASN A 363 -36.48 1.26 13.34
N GLY A 364 -37.60 1.93 13.06
CA GLY A 364 -37.87 3.30 13.51
C GLY A 364 -37.08 4.41 12.82
N MET A 365 -36.31 4.10 11.77
CA MET A 365 -35.55 5.08 10.99
C MET A 365 -36.07 5.18 9.56
N THR A 366 -36.31 6.41 9.09
CA THR A 366 -36.65 6.67 7.68
C THR A 366 -35.40 6.74 6.82
N ILE A 367 -35.32 5.86 5.83
CA ILE A 367 -34.26 5.76 4.85
C ILE A 367 -34.72 6.45 3.57
N TYR A 368 -34.07 7.55 3.20
CA TYR A 368 -34.40 8.36 2.01
C TYR A 368 -33.80 7.80 0.72
N TYR A 369 -33.93 6.49 0.52
CA TYR A 369 -33.55 5.77 -0.68
C TYR A 369 -34.68 4.85 -1.14
N THR A 370 -34.61 4.34 -2.36
CA THR A 370 -35.46 3.24 -2.82
C THR A 370 -35.08 1.91 -2.18
N ASP A 371 -35.94 0.90 -2.32
CA ASP A 371 -35.62 -0.50 -2.03
C ASP A 371 -36.14 -1.36 -3.18
N VAL A 372 -35.34 -1.52 -4.24
CA VAL A 372 -35.81 -2.16 -5.50
C VAL A 372 -35.37 -3.62 -5.67
N TYR A 373 -34.42 -4.11 -4.88
CA TYR A 373 -33.96 -5.50 -4.90
C TYR A 373 -33.99 -6.12 -3.50
N PHE A 374 -34.21 -7.44 -3.39
CA PHE A 374 -34.42 -8.12 -2.10
C PHE A 374 -35.58 -7.51 -1.28
N VAL A 375 -36.61 -7.04 -2.00
CA VAL A 375 -37.75 -6.33 -1.40
C VAL A 375 -38.50 -7.27 -0.47
N GLY A 376 -38.75 -6.82 0.76
CA GLY A 376 -39.43 -7.61 1.79
C GLY A 376 -38.56 -8.67 2.48
N GLU A 377 -37.30 -8.86 2.07
CA GLU A 377 -36.38 -9.80 2.72
C GLU A 377 -35.61 -9.17 3.89
N ILE A 378 -35.51 -7.85 3.95
CA ILE A 378 -35.00 -7.14 5.14
C ILE A 378 -36.20 -6.92 6.08
N PRO A 379 -36.20 -7.45 7.31
CA PRO A 379 -37.33 -7.28 8.23
C PRO A 379 -37.52 -5.81 8.62
N THR A 380 -38.76 -5.48 8.97
CA THR A 380 -39.20 -4.13 9.39
C THR A 380 -38.71 -3.75 10.77
#